data_AF-A0A924BSF0-F1
#
_entry.id   AF-A0A924BSF0-F1
#
_cell.length_a   1.000
_cell.length_b   1.000
_cell.length_c   1.000
_cell.angle_alpha   90.00
_cell.angle_beta   90.00
_cell.angle_gamma   90.00
#
_symmetry.space_group_name_H-M   'P 1'
#
loop_
_entity.id
_entity.type
_entity.pdbx_description
1 polymer ?
#
loop_
_entity_poly.entity_id
_entity_poly.type
_entity_poly.pdbx_seq_one_letter_code
_entity_poly.pdbx_strand_id
1 'polypeptide(L)'
;MPIPASALQLAGFLMAHAFWITADLPPGHHYVPQALCENSRGERRMVTFDAPTPAEQIEKARVFLGSTGAQFSECVLSRQTAIDGPAGPVDVLAFDLFSGADNQLTVLQAFRPPHPEVVPPT
;
A
#
# COMPACT_ATOMS: atom_id res chain seq x y z
N MET A 1 -17.54 14.21 5.28
CA MET A 1 -18.40 13.03 5.52
C MET A 1 -17.62 12.03 6.36
N PRO A 2 -18.25 11.22 7.22
CA PRO A 2 -17.54 10.14 7.92
C PRO A 2 -17.03 9.10 6.91
N ILE A 3 -15.87 8.49 7.19
CA ILE A 3 -15.34 7.40 6.36
C ILE A 3 -16.29 6.19 6.46
N PRO A 4 -16.73 5.60 5.33
CA PRO A 4 -17.60 4.43 5.35
C PRO A 4 -16.98 3.25 6.11
N ALA A 5 -17.80 2.51 6.85
CA ALA A 5 -17.32 1.34 7.60
C ALA A 5 -16.73 0.26 6.68
N SER A 6 -17.25 0.10 5.46
CA SER A 6 -16.70 -0.80 4.44
C SER A 6 -15.28 -0.40 4.05
N ALA A 7 -15.01 0.89 3.82
CA ALA A 7 -13.68 1.40 3.50
C ALA A 7 -12.68 1.11 4.64
N LEU A 8 -13.09 1.27 5.89
CA LEU A 8 -12.26 0.92 7.06
C LEU A 8 -11.99 -0.58 7.15
N GLN A 9 -12.96 -1.44 6.79
CA GLN A 9 -12.77 -2.89 6.74
C GLN A 9 -11.76 -3.29 5.65
N LEU A 10 -11.86 -2.70 4.45
CA LEU A 10 -10.90 -2.92 3.38
C LEU A 10 -9.49 -2.49 3.83
N ALA A 11 -9.39 -1.33 4.48
CA ALA A 11 -8.12 -0.81 4.96
C ALA A 11 -7.49 -1.71 6.03
N GLY A 12 -8.29 -2.16 7.00
CA GLY A 12 -7.83 -3.08 8.05
C GLY A 12 -7.33 -4.41 7.46
N PHE A 13 -8.05 -4.98 6.49
CA PHE A 13 -7.63 -6.19 5.81
C PHE A 13 -6.33 -5.99 5.03
N LEU A 14 -6.26 -4.95 4.20
CA LEU A 14 -5.08 -4.70 3.37
C LEU A 14 -3.86 -4.34 4.21
N MET A 15 -4.06 -3.65 5.34
CA MET A 15 -3.00 -3.38 6.31
C MET A 15 -2.44 -4.65 6.92
N ALA A 16 -3.29 -5.54 7.43
CA ALA A 16 -2.86 -6.82 7.98
C ALA A 16 -2.13 -7.68 6.92
N HIS A 17 -2.65 -7.70 5.70
CA HIS A 17 -2.04 -8.43 4.58
C HIS A 17 -0.68 -7.86 4.18
N ALA A 18 -0.56 -6.53 4.06
CA ALA A 18 0.69 -5.86 3.72
C ALA A 18 1.75 -6.11 4.79
N PHE A 19 1.37 -6.03 6.06
CA PHE A 19 2.28 -6.35 7.17
C PHE A 19 2.81 -7.78 7.12
N TRP A 20 1.92 -8.75 6.85
CA TRP A 20 2.31 -10.14 6.67
C TRP A 20 3.37 -10.26 5.57
N ILE A 21 3.13 -9.66 4.40
CA ILE A 21 4.10 -9.67 3.29
C ILE A 21 5.43 -9.03 3.72
N THR A 22 5.38 -7.88 4.39
CA THR A 22 6.62 -7.20 4.79
C THR A 22 7.43 -7.93 5.84
N ALA A 23 6.80 -8.79 6.64
CA ALA A 23 7.50 -9.63 7.61
C ALA A 23 8.37 -10.70 6.92
N ASP A 24 7.94 -11.17 5.74
CA ASP A 24 8.63 -12.20 4.95
C ASP A 24 9.47 -11.61 3.78
N LEU A 25 9.61 -10.28 3.70
CA LEU A 25 10.39 -9.65 2.64
C LEU A 25 11.86 -10.11 2.72
N PRO A 26 12.51 -10.50 1.62
CA PRO A 26 13.95 -10.75 1.65
C PRO A 26 14.74 -9.44 1.86
N PRO A 27 15.97 -9.50 2.40
CA PRO A 27 16.79 -8.31 2.56
C PRO A 27 17.04 -7.57 1.25
N GLY A 28 16.86 -6.25 1.26
CA GLY A 28 17.01 -5.41 0.06
C GLY A 28 15.84 -5.45 -0.92
N HIS A 29 14.76 -6.17 -0.61
CA HIS A 29 13.52 -6.12 -1.39
C HIS A 29 12.57 -5.04 -0.89
N HIS A 30 11.67 -4.61 -1.78
CA HIS A 30 10.64 -3.62 -1.49
C HIS A 30 9.25 -4.25 -1.53
N TYR A 31 8.33 -3.68 -0.77
CA TYR A 31 6.93 -4.05 -0.83
C TYR A 31 6.34 -3.67 -2.18
N VAL A 32 5.73 -4.65 -2.87
CA VAL A 32 5.00 -4.42 -4.11
C VAL A 32 3.64 -3.81 -3.78
N PRO A 33 3.28 -2.63 -4.32
CA PRO A 33 1.99 -1.99 -4.08
C PRO A 33 0.80 -2.90 -4.41
N GLN A 34 -0.27 -2.78 -3.63
CA GLN A 34 -1.51 -3.50 -3.85
C GLN A 34 -2.73 -2.61 -3.65
N ALA A 35 -3.77 -2.81 -4.44
CA ALA A 35 -5.07 -2.17 -4.22
C ALA A 35 -6.12 -3.22 -3.84
N LEU A 36 -6.94 -2.92 -2.85
CA LEU A 36 -8.16 -3.66 -2.55
C LEU A 36 -9.35 -2.73 -2.74
N CYS A 37 -10.19 -3.05 -3.73
CA CYS A 37 -11.34 -2.24 -4.10
C CYS A 37 -12.64 -3.01 -3.99
N GLU A 38 -13.72 -2.31 -3.66
CA GLU A 38 -15.10 -2.80 -3.64
C GLU A 38 -15.94 -1.98 -4.61
N ASN A 39 -16.72 -2.65 -5.46
CA ASN A 39 -17.64 -1.97 -6.37
C ASN A 39 -19.03 -1.78 -5.73
N SER A 40 -19.92 -1.07 -6.43
CA SER A 40 -21.29 -0.80 -5.95
C SER A 40 -22.17 -2.05 -5.74
N ARG A 41 -21.73 -3.21 -6.22
CA ARG A 41 -22.39 -4.52 -6.00
C ARG A 41 -21.81 -5.25 -4.78
N GLY A 42 -20.82 -4.68 -4.09
CA GLY A 42 -20.12 -5.30 -2.97
C GLY A 42 -19.06 -6.32 -3.41
N GLU A 43 -18.73 -6.41 -4.69
CA GLU A 43 -17.69 -7.32 -5.17
C GLU A 43 -16.31 -6.73 -4.90
N ARG A 44 -15.44 -7.54 -4.27
CA ARG A 44 -14.09 -7.13 -3.89
C ARG A 44 -13.05 -7.68 -4.85
N ARG A 45 -12.09 -6.84 -5.22
CA ARG A 45 -10.96 -7.21 -6.06
C ARG A 45 -9.66 -6.70 -5.45
N MET A 46 -8.70 -7.61 -5.27
CA MET A 46 -7.32 -7.26 -4.98
C MET A 46 -6.50 -7.23 -6.27
N VAL A 47 -5.65 -6.23 -6.43
CA VAL A 47 -4.74 -6.07 -7.56
C VAL A 47 -3.34 -5.82 -7.01
N THR A 48 -2.36 -6.57 -7.49
CA THR A 48 -0.94 -6.35 -7.18
C THR A 48 -0.26 -5.69 -8.37
N PHE A 49 0.52 -4.64 -8.13
CA PHE A 49 1.13 -3.83 -9.19
C PHE A 49 2.59 -4.22 -9.41
N ASP A 50 2.84 -5.43 -9.90
CA ASP A 50 4.19 -5.90 -10.20
C ASP A 50 4.78 -5.19 -11.45
N ALA A 51 6.03 -4.78 -11.36
CA ALA A 51 6.82 -4.18 -12.42
C ALA A 51 8.33 -4.23 -12.07
N PRO A 52 9.22 -4.13 -13.08
CA PRO A 52 10.67 -4.16 -12.91
C PRO A 52 11.26 -3.18 -11.90
N THR A 53 10.64 -2.01 -11.71
CA THR A 53 11.14 -0.98 -10.80
C THR A 53 10.05 -0.46 -9.86
N PRO A 54 10.38 -0.07 -8.62
CA PRO A 54 9.39 0.52 -7.69
C PRO A 54 8.65 1.72 -8.29
N ALA A 55 9.33 2.54 -9.09
CA ALA A 55 8.73 3.69 -9.77
C ALA A 55 7.62 3.26 -10.75
N GLU A 56 7.86 2.21 -11.54
CA GLU A 56 6.86 1.65 -12.46
C GLU A 56 5.69 0.98 -11.73
N GLN A 57 5.94 0.34 -10.59
CA GLN A 57 4.89 -0.26 -9.76
C GLN A 57 3.91 0.80 -9.26
N ILE A 58 4.44 1.92 -8.75
CA ILE A 58 3.61 3.04 -8.30
C ILE A 58 2.89 3.70 -9.49
N GLU A 59 3.52 3.82 -10.65
CA GLU A 59 2.86 4.36 -11.84
C GLU A 59 1.68 3.49 -12.27
N LYS A 60 1.83 2.16 -12.29
CA LYS A 60 0.71 1.24 -12.55
C LYS A 60 -0.43 1.42 -11.55
N ALA A 61 -0.10 1.58 -10.26
CA ALA A 61 -1.09 1.84 -9.23
C ALA A 61 -1.85 3.16 -9.46
N ARG A 62 -1.14 4.23 -9.81
CA ARG A 62 -1.75 5.53 -10.15
C ARG A 62 -2.67 5.43 -11.36
N VAL A 63 -2.21 4.79 -12.44
CA VAL A 63 -3.00 4.58 -13.65
C VAL A 63 -4.26 3.76 -13.34
N PHE A 64 -4.15 2.72 -12.52
CA PHE A 64 -5.29 1.91 -12.09
C PHE A 64 -6.33 2.76 -11.34
N LEU A 65 -5.91 3.55 -10.34
CA LEU A 65 -6.81 4.42 -9.58
C LEU A 65 -7.45 5.49 -10.48
N GLY A 66 -6.69 6.09 -11.40
CA GLY A 66 -7.20 7.12 -12.32
C GLY A 66 -8.17 6.59 -13.38
N SER A 67 -7.96 5.36 -13.87
CA SER A 67 -8.79 4.76 -14.94
C SER A 67 -9.96 3.93 -14.43
N THR A 68 -9.83 3.34 -13.24
CA THR A 68 -10.79 2.37 -12.69
C THR A 68 -11.45 2.86 -11.40
N GLY A 69 -10.94 3.94 -10.77
CA GLY A 69 -11.49 4.48 -9.53
C GLY A 69 -12.96 4.87 -9.63
N ALA A 70 -13.43 5.31 -10.81
CA ALA A 70 -14.85 5.60 -11.05
C ALA A 70 -15.77 4.36 -11.02
N GLN A 71 -15.22 3.15 -11.16
CA GLN A 71 -15.99 1.89 -11.15
C GLN A 71 -16.13 1.29 -9.74
N PHE A 72 -15.33 1.77 -8.78
CA PHE A 72 -15.34 1.31 -7.41
C PHE A 72 -16.00 2.36 -6.51
N SER A 73 -16.79 1.89 -5.54
CA SER A 73 -17.30 2.77 -4.50
C SER A 73 -16.19 3.13 -3.52
N GLU A 74 -15.38 2.14 -3.15
CA GLU A 74 -14.29 2.32 -2.19
C GLU A 74 -13.05 1.54 -2.66
N CYS A 75 -11.87 2.13 -2.47
CA CYS A 75 -10.58 1.50 -2.75
C CYS A 75 -9.58 1.82 -1.65
N VAL A 76 -8.68 0.88 -1.36
CA VAL A 76 -7.50 1.15 -0.53
C VAL A 76 -6.26 0.75 -1.31
N LEU A 77 -5.29 1.65 -1.41
CA LEU A 77 -3.97 1.38 -1.99
C LEU A 77 -2.94 1.27 -0.87
N SER A 78 -2.25 0.14 -0.77
CA SER A 78 -1.04 -0.02 0.02
C SER A 78 0.18 0.21 -0.86
N ARG A 79 1.16 0.97 -0.34
CA ARG A 79 2.46 1.20 -1.00
C ARG A 79 3.55 1.46 0.02
N GLN A 80 4.78 1.10 -0.32
CA GLN A 80 5.95 1.54 0.43
C GLN A 80 6.34 2.97 0.02
N THR A 81 6.72 3.77 1.00
CA THR A 81 7.35 5.08 0.81
C THR A 81 8.30 5.35 1.98
N ALA A 82 9.01 6.47 1.94
CA ALA A 82 9.89 6.89 3.01
C ALA A 82 9.43 8.25 3.55
N ILE A 83 9.53 8.43 4.85
CA ILE A 83 9.32 9.72 5.51
C ILE A 83 10.60 10.15 6.23
N ASP A 84 10.78 11.46 6.37
CA ASP A 84 11.89 11.99 7.15
C ASP A 84 11.67 11.73 8.64
N GLY A 85 12.55 10.92 9.23
CA GLY A 85 12.59 10.67 10.66
C GLY A 85 13.70 11.45 11.36
N PRO A 86 13.68 11.54 12.70
CA PRO A 86 14.71 12.24 13.48
C PRO A 86 16.13 11.70 13.28
N ALA A 87 16.26 10.43 12.89
CA ALA A 87 17.52 9.73 12.69
C ALA A 87 17.82 9.44 11.20
N GLY A 88 17.05 10.05 10.29
CA GLY A 88 17.11 9.80 8.85
C GLY A 88 15.82 9.19 8.29
N PRO A 89 15.82 8.82 7.00
CA PRO A 89 14.64 8.26 6.33
C PRO A 89 14.13 6.98 7.00
N VAL A 90 12.82 6.88 7.16
CA VAL A 90 12.14 5.70 7.70
C VAL A 90 11.19 5.14 6.65
N ASP A 91 11.33 3.85 6.33
CA ASP A 91 10.38 3.14 5.49
C ASP A 91 9.02 3.03 6.17
N VAL A 92 7.96 3.36 5.43
CA VAL A 92 6.58 3.28 5.89
C VAL A 92 5.72 2.57 4.85
N LEU A 93 4.76 1.81 5.32
CA LEU A 93 3.61 1.43 4.53
C LEU A 93 2.59 2.57 4.61
N ALA A 94 2.22 3.09 3.45
CA ALA A 94 1.13 4.03 3.29
C ALA A 94 -0.12 3.30 2.78
N PHE A 95 -1.25 3.54 3.42
CA PHE A 95 -2.57 3.03 3.03
C PHE A 95 -3.45 4.22 2.69
N ASP A 96 -3.63 4.47 1.40
CA ASP A 96 -4.43 5.56 0.86
C ASP A 96 -5.86 5.04 0.62
N LEU A 97 -6.85 5.60 1.33
CA LEU A 97 -8.27 5.23 1.25
C LEU A 97 -8.98 6.19 0.31
N PHE A 98 -9.58 5.67 -0.75
CA PHE A 98 -10.31 6.41 -1.77
C PHE A 98 -11.80 6.08 -1.73
N SER A 99 -12.63 7.10 -1.84
CA SER A 99 -14.05 6.96 -2.20
C SER A 99 -14.23 7.57 -3.59
N GLY A 100 -14.57 6.74 -4.57
CA GLY A 100 -14.41 7.08 -5.98
C GLY A 100 -12.96 7.47 -6.33
N ALA A 101 -12.75 8.71 -6.78
CA ALA A 101 -11.43 9.25 -7.16
C ALA A 101 -10.73 10.06 -6.04
N ASP A 102 -11.43 10.37 -4.96
CA ASP A 102 -10.93 11.29 -3.92
C ASP A 102 -10.28 10.51 -2.77
N ASN A 103 -8.99 10.78 -2.51
CA ASN A 103 -8.32 10.26 -1.32
C ASN A 103 -8.89 10.92 -0.06
N GLN A 104 -9.50 10.12 0.80
CA GLN A 104 -10.15 10.55 2.04
C GLN A 104 -9.18 10.52 3.24
N LEU A 105 -8.26 9.56 3.26
CA LEU A 105 -7.37 9.31 4.39
C LEU A 105 -6.14 8.54 3.94
N THR A 106 -4.96 8.98 4.38
CA THR A 106 -3.74 8.18 4.31
C THR A 106 -3.34 7.76 5.71
N VAL A 107 -3.23 6.44 5.93
CA VAL A 107 -2.62 5.88 7.14
C VAL A 107 -1.17 5.57 6.85
N LEU A 108 -0.26 6.07 7.69
CA LEU A 108 1.16 5.80 7.60
C LEU A 108 1.60 4.92 8.76
N GLN A 109 2.37 3.89 8.46
CA GLN A 109 2.81 2.93 9.45
C GLN A 109 4.24 2.54 9.18
N ALA A 110 5.13 2.96 10.07
CA ALA A 110 6.53 2.59 10.00
C ALA A 110 6.68 1.07 10.06
N PHE A 111 7.57 0.55 9.23
CA PHE A 111 8.01 -0.83 9.27
C PHE A 111 9.52 -0.85 9.07
N ARG A 112 10.19 -1.89 9.57
CA ARG A 112 11.59 -2.12 9.27
C ARG A 112 11.65 -3.26 8.28
N PRO A 113 11.94 -3.02 6.99
CA PRO A 113 12.29 -4.12 6.11
C PRO A 113 13.55 -4.80 6.69
N PRO A 114 13.71 -6.12 6.51
CA PRO A 114 14.93 -6.77 6.93
C PRO A 114 16.13 -6.14 6.19
N HIS A 115 17.07 -5.60 6.96
CA HIS A 115 18.31 -5.09 6.41
C HIS A 115 19.15 -6.25 5.86
N PRO A 116 19.93 -6.05 4.78
CA PRO A 116 20.97 -6.99 4.44
C PRO A 116 21.86 -7.19 5.65
N GLU A 117 22.05 -8.46 6.04
CA GLU A 117 22.91 -8.83 7.15
C GLU A 117 24.29 -8.21 6.90
N VAL A 118 24.72 -7.30 7.78
CA VAL A 118 26.09 -6.79 7.74
C VAL A 118 26.96 -7.95 8.18
N VAL A 119 27.52 -8.69 7.22
CA VAL A 119 28.55 -9.71 7.51
C VAL A 119 29.70 -8.97 8.21
N PRO A 120 30.00 -9.28 9.49
CA PRO A 120 31.13 -8.66 10.15
C PRO A 120 32.41 -9.04 9.40
N PRO A 121 33.36 -8.11 9.19
CA PRO A 121 34.66 -8.49 8.65
C PRO A 121 35.32 -9.48 9.63
N THR A 122 35.68 -10.65 9.12
CA THR A 122 36.52 -11.66 9.79
C THR A 122 37.94 -11.18 10.00
#